data_AF-A0A080M2Y8-F1
#
_entry.id   AF-A0A080M2Y8-F1
#
_cell.length_a   1.000
_cell.length_b   1.000
_cell.length_c   1.000
_cell.angle_alpha   90.00
_cell.angle_beta   90.00
_cell.angle_gamma   90.00
#
_symmetry.space_group_name_H-M   'P 1'
#
loop_
_entity.id
_entity.type
_entity.pdbx_description
1 polymer ?
#
loop_
_entity_poly.entity_id
_entity_poly.type
_entity_poly.pdbx_seq_one_letter_code
_entity_poly.pdbx_strand_id
1 'polypeptide(L)' 'MGAIQEIFRRHGPAYLAEFGKTLPGSHARVIEAIIDCRSAACGSVFYQCEDCGEPHVAARCCGNRHCPVCP' A
#
# COMPACT_ATOMS: atom_id res chain seq x y z
N MET A 1 -2.31 -9.17 5.62
CA MET A 1 -2.70 -7.76 5.79
C MET A 1 -2.01 -7.25 7.06
N GLY A 2 -1.10 -6.30 6.96
CA GLY A 2 -0.27 -5.89 8.10
C GLY A 2 -1.02 -4.97 9.07
N ALA A 3 -0.88 -5.17 10.38
CA ALA A 3 -1.58 -4.35 11.40
C ALA A 3 -1.33 -2.84 11.23
N ILE A 4 -0.11 -2.45 10.88
CA ILE A 4 0.27 -1.06 10.62
C ILE A 4 -0.47 -0.47 9.40
N GLN A 5 -0.65 -1.27 8.34
CA GLN A 5 -1.37 -0.81 7.15
C GLN A 5 -2.84 -0.55 7.47
N GLU A 6 -3.46 -1.40 8.29
CA GLU A 6 -4.85 -1.20 8.70
C GLU A 6 -5.00 0.06 9.57
N ILE A 7 -4.07 0.30 10.49
CA ILE A 7 -4.05 1.52 11.31
C ILE A 7 -3.96 2.76 10.42
N PHE A 8 -3.04 2.77 9.44
CA PHE A 8 -2.91 3.92 8.53
C PHE A 8 -4.11 4.09 7.60
N ARG A 9 -4.75 3.01 7.13
CA ARG A 9 -5.99 3.13 6.34
C ARG A 9 -7.11 3.78 7.16
N ARG A 10 -7.24 3.41 8.43
CA ARG A 10 -8.32 3.91 9.30
C ARG A 10 -8.07 5.32 9.82
N HIS A 11 -6.84 5.63 10.23
CA HIS A 11 -6.51 6.86 10.96
C HIS A 11 -5.57 7.80 10.20
N GLY A 12 -4.86 7.28 9.18
CA GLY A 12 -3.88 8.05 8.40
C GLY A 12 -4.47 9.28 7.71
N PRO A 13 -5.63 9.22 7.04
CA PRO A 13 -6.22 10.40 6.40
C PRO A 13 -6.48 11.55 7.39
N ALA A 14 -7.04 11.26 8.57
CA ALA A 14 -7.27 12.27 9.60
C ALA A 14 -5.94 12.82 10.15
N TYR A 15 -4.97 11.94 10.41
CA TYR A 15 -3.64 12.34 10.87
C TYR A 15 -2.90 13.24 9.86
N LEU A 16 -2.96 12.91 8.56
CA LEU A 16 -2.36 13.71 7.50
C LEU A 16 -3.06 15.05 7.32
N ALA A 17 -4.40 15.10 7.47
CA ALA A 17 -5.15 16.36 7.42
C ALA A 17 -4.78 17.31 8.57
N GLU A 18 -4.60 16.79 9.78
CA GLU A 18 -4.27 17.57 10.97
C GLU A 18 -2.79 17.99 11.00
N PHE A 19 -1.87 17.05 10.75
CA PHE A 19 -0.43 17.26 10.98
C PHE A 19 0.40 17.38 9.70
N GLY A 20 -0.17 17.15 8.51
CA GLY A 20 0.57 17.06 7.25
C GLY A 20 1.42 18.27 6.89
N LYS A 21 1.07 19.47 7.39
CA LYS A 21 1.86 20.71 7.19
C LYS A 21 3.14 20.75 8.01
N THR A 22 3.17 20.03 9.12
CA THR A 22 4.32 19.97 10.06
C THR A 22 5.11 18.68 9.94
N LEU A 23 4.51 17.65 9.36
CA LEU A 23 5.11 16.34 9.16
C LEU A 23 6.19 16.42 8.07
N PRO A 24 7.38 15.82 8.27
CA PRO A 24 8.35 15.69 7.20
C PRO A 24 7.73 15.01 5.98
N GLY A 25 7.96 15.56 4.79
CA GLY A 25 7.33 15.04 3.56
C GLY A 25 7.66 13.57 3.29
N SER A 26 8.83 13.09 3.73
CA SER A 26 9.18 11.66 3.66
C SER A 26 8.23 10.77 4.47
N HIS A 27 7.78 11.21 5.63
CA HIS A 27 6.84 10.47 6.47
C HIS A 27 5.45 10.45 5.84
N ALA A 28 4.97 11.59 5.32
CA ALA A 28 3.69 11.67 4.62
C ALA A 28 3.66 10.68 3.45
N ARG A 29 4.71 10.67 2.63
CA ARG A 29 4.85 9.74 1.49
C ARG A 29 4.91 8.27 1.90
N VAL A 30 5.52 7.96 3.04
CA VAL A 30 5.53 6.58 3.57
C VAL A 30 4.14 6.15 4.03
N ILE A 31 3.40 7.04 4.72
CA ILE A 31 2.03 6.75 5.16
C ILE A 31 1.13 6.48 3.95
N GLU A 32 1.16 7.36 2.94
CA GLU A 32 0.40 7.19 1.68
C GLU A 32 0.79 5.89 0.97
N ALA A 33 2.09 5.62 0.81
CA ALA A 33 2.56 4.39 0.18
C ALA A 33 2.10 3.13 0.92
N ILE A 34 2.04 3.15 2.26
CA ILE A 34 1.54 2.02 3.05
C ILE A 34 0.03 1.85 2.87
N ILE A 35 -0.75 2.94 2.85
CA ILE A 35 -2.20 2.91 2.62
C ILE A 35 -2.51 2.24 1.27
N ASP A 36 -1.80 2.66 0.22
CA ASP A 36 -2.02 2.23 -1.17
C ASP A 36 -1.41 0.86 -1.51
N CYS A 37 -0.52 0.33 -0.66
CA CYS A 37 0.18 -0.92 -0.93
C CYS A 37 -0.81 -2.09 -1.13
N ARG A 38 -0.55 -2.92 -2.16
CA ARG A 38 -1.40 -4.06 -2.54
C ARG A 38 -2.82 -3.63 -2.93
N SER A 39 -2.96 -2.47 -3.55
CA SER A 39 -4.20 -2.00 -4.17
C SER A 39 -4.00 -1.72 -5.66
N ALA A 40 -5.09 -1.44 -6.37
CA ALA A 40 -5.05 -1.03 -7.78
C ALA A 40 -4.21 0.24 -8.03
N ALA A 41 -3.99 1.09 -7.02
CA ALA A 41 -3.14 2.28 -7.12
C ALA A 41 -1.68 1.95 -7.45
N CYS A 42 -1.20 0.77 -7.03
CA CYS A 42 0.14 0.28 -7.37
C CYS A 42 0.18 -0.48 -8.71
N GLY A 43 -0.95 -0.60 -9.39
CA GLY A 43 -1.18 -1.46 -10.54
C GLY A 43 -1.25 -2.95 -10.19
N SER A 44 -1.71 -3.74 -11.16
CA SER A 44 -1.97 -5.17 -11.01
C SER A 44 -1.20 -5.97 -12.05
N VAL A 45 -0.86 -7.20 -11.69
CA VAL A 45 -0.33 -8.21 -12.62
C VAL A 45 -1.45 -9.17 -12.94
N PHE A 46 -1.63 -9.42 -14.23
CA PHE A 46 -2.51 -10.45 -14.77
C PHE A 46 -1.62 -11.58 -15.26
N TYR A 47 -1.89 -12.79 -14.79
CA TYR A 47 -1.17 -13.98 -15.23
C TYR A 47 -2.15 -15.16 -15.28
N GLN A 48 -1.81 -16.15 -16.09
CA GLN A 48 -2.54 -17.41 -16.15
C GLN A 48 -1.70 -18.46 -15.41
N CYS A 49 -2.34 -19.25 -14.55
CA CYS A 49 -1.65 -20.37 -13.92
C CYS A 49 -1.33 -21.43 -14.97
N GLU A 50 -0.08 -21.86 -15.06
CA GLU A 50 0.33 -22.89 -16.01
C GLU A 50 -0.21 -24.28 -15.63
N ASP A 51 -0.49 -24.53 -14.35
CA ASP A 51 -0.99 -25.82 -13.86
C ASP A 51 -2.50 -26.00 -14.05
N CYS A 52 -3.31 -24.98 -13.71
CA CYS A 52 -4.78 -25.07 -13.78
C CYS A 52 -5.41 -24.24 -14.91
N GLY A 53 -4.65 -23.40 -15.60
CA GLY A 53 -5.15 -22.54 -16.67
C GLY A 53 -6.04 -21.38 -16.21
N GLU A 54 -6.24 -21.18 -14.89
CA GLU A 54 -7.09 -20.12 -14.38
C GLU A 54 -6.40 -18.74 -14.48
N PRO A 55 -7.14 -17.67 -14.87
CA PRO A 55 -6.62 -16.33 -14.84
C PRO A 55 -6.60 -15.79 -13.40
N HIS A 56 -5.47 -15.19 -13.02
CA HIS A 56 -5.26 -14.58 -11.72
C HIS A 56 -4.90 -13.11 -11.85
N VAL A 57 -5.35 -12.33 -10.86
CA VAL A 57 -5.04 -10.92 -10.73
C VAL A 57 -4.42 -10.67 -9.36
N ALA A 58 -3.23 -10.08 -9.33
CA ALA A 58 -2.55 -9.73 -8.10
C ALA A 58 -2.14 -8.26 -8.09
N ALA A 59 -2.53 -7.54 -7.03
CA ALA A 59 -2.08 -6.16 -6.84
C ALA A 59 -0.59 -6.12 -6.45
N ARG A 60 0.15 -5.22 -7.09
CA ARG A 60 1.58 -5.00 -6.81
C ARG A 60 1.76 -4.30 -5.46
N CYS A 61 2.95 -4.46 -4.88
CA CYS A 61 3.34 -3.71 -3.69
C CYS A 61 3.76 -2.28 -4.07
N CYS A 62 3.80 -1.38 -3.08
CA CYS A 62 4.17 0.03 -3.32
C CYS A 62 5.68 0.26 -3.48
N GLY A 63 6.53 -0.75 -3.24
CA GLY A 63 7.99 -0.65 -3.39
C GLY A 63 8.69 0.22 -2.35
N ASN A 64 7.98 0.73 -1.33
CA ASN A 64 8.58 1.50 -0.26
C ASN A 64 9.25 0.58 0.77
N ARG A 65 10.54 0.80 1.05
CA ARG A 65 11.35 -0.02 2.00
C ARG A 65 10.85 -0.01 3.45
N HIS A 66 10.01 0.96 3.82
CA HIS A 66 9.44 1.07 5.16
C HIS A 66 8.03 0.44 5.25
N CYS A 67 7.50 -0.05 4.13
CA CYS A 67 6.17 -0.66 4.12
C CYS A 67 6.25 -2.12 4.62
N PRO A 68 5.62 -2.46 5.75
CA PRO A 68 5.69 -3.81 6.32
C PRO A 68 4.86 -4.85 5.54
N VAL A 69 4.18 -4.42 4.47
CA VAL A 69 3.34 -5.26 3.60
C VAL A 69 4.02 -5.50 2.23
N CYS A 70 5.10 -4.75 1.94
CA CYS A 70 5.99 -5.10 0.85
C CYS A 70 6.75 -6.40 1.20
N PRO A 71 7.05 -7.24 0.20
CA PRO A 71 8.02 -8.33 0.36
C PRO A 71 9.40 -7.81 0.76
#